data_AF-A0A4R5LQ11-F1
#
_entry.id   AF-A0A4R5LQ11-F1
#
_cell.length_a   1.000
_cell.length_b   1.000
_cell.length_c   1.000
_cell.angle_alpha   90.00
_cell.angle_beta   90.00
_cell.angle_gamma   90.00
#
_symmetry.space_group_name_H-M   'P 1'
#
loop_
_entity.id
_entity.type
_entity.pdbx_description
1 polymer ?
#
loop_
_entity_poly.entity_id
_entity_poly.type
_entity_poly.pdbx_seq_one_letter_code
_entity_poly.pdbx_strand_id
1 'polypeptide(L)'
;MKLLGTYASIIEANRVAGYLREQGILCKVSDVNTYNYWAITGVTDVRVWVVLDHQWEDAQALMADEDHVPRNPLPSEDIAFLESSQPQHYQQIMYACIGLLALVVLVLIALFNS
;
A
#
# COMPACT_ATOMS: atom_id res chain seq x y z
N MET A 1 -12.11 -0.03 2.01
CA MET A 1 -11.01 -0.09 3.00
C MET A 1 -11.55 0.27 4.36
N LYS A 2 -11.40 -0.62 5.34
CA LYS A 2 -11.86 -0.42 6.72
C LYS A 2 -10.69 -0.52 7.69
N LEU A 3 -10.69 0.31 8.73
CA LEU A 3 -9.66 0.28 9.77
C LEU A 3 -9.82 -0.99 10.61
N LEU A 4 -8.74 -1.74 10.78
CA LEU A 4 -8.70 -2.91 11.66
C LEU A 4 -8.23 -2.51 13.06
N GLY A 5 -7.16 -1.72 13.13
CA GLY A 5 -6.56 -1.29 14.40
C GLY A 5 -5.43 -0.28 14.21
N THR A 6 -5.09 0.37 15.32
CA THR A 6 -3.94 1.27 15.43
C THR A 6 -2.94 0.64 16.38
N TYR A 7 -1.66 0.67 16.00
CA TYR A 7 -0.55 0.07 16.73
C TYR A 7 0.50 1.13 17.00
N ALA A 8 1.21 0.99 18.13
CA ALA A 8 2.24 1.93 18.56
C ALA A 8 3.58 1.75 17.84
N SER A 9 3.75 0.64 17.09
CA SER A 9 4.98 0.30 16.39
C SER A 9 4.72 -0.24 15.00
N ILE A 10 5.54 0.19 14.04
CA ILE A 10 5.55 -0.33 12.68
C ILE A 10 5.89 -1.82 12.62
N ILE A 11 6.69 -2.32 13.57
CA ILE A 11 7.08 -3.74 13.63
C ILE A 11 5.85 -4.58 14.00
N GLU A 12 5.09 -4.13 14.99
CA GLU A 12 3.87 -4.81 15.44
C GLU A 12 2.78 -4.78 14.36
N ALA A 13 2.56 -3.62 13.75
CA ALA A 13 1.61 -3.48 12.65
C ALA A 13 1.96 -4.38 11.45
N ASN A 14 3.24 -4.49 11.10
CA ASN A 14 3.68 -5.40 10.03
C ASN A 14 3.55 -6.87 10.42
N ARG A 15 3.78 -7.23 11.68
CA ARG A 15 3.57 -8.60 12.16
C ARG A 15 2.10 -9.02 12.02
N VAL A 16 1.17 -8.17 12.48
CA VAL A 16 -0.28 -8.45 12.36
C VAL A 16 -0.72 -8.48 10.89
N ALA A 17 -0.27 -7.52 10.08
CA ALA A 17 -0.57 -7.52 8.66
C ALA A 17 0.04 -8.74 7.94
N GLY A 18 1.22 -9.22 8.35
CA GLY A 18 1.82 -10.44 7.84
C GLY A 18 0.97 -11.67 8.13
N TYR A 19 0.56 -11.85 9.38
CA TYR A 19 -0.33 -12.94 9.79
C TYR A 19 -1.63 -12.95 8.99
N LEU A 20 -2.28 -11.80 8.83
CA LEU A 20 -3.52 -11.70 8.06
C LEU A 20 -3.32 -12.01 6.57
N ARG A 21 -2.18 -11.62 5.99
CA ARG A 21 -1.84 -11.97 4.61
C ARG A 21 -1.60 -13.46 4.42
N GLU A 22 -0.97 -14.13 5.38
CA GLU A 22 -0.81 -15.59 5.35
C GLU A 22 -2.16 -16.31 5.35
N GLN A 23 -3.16 -15.73 6.01
CA GLN A 23 -4.55 -16.20 5.98
C GLN A 23 -5.33 -15.75 4.72
N GLY A 24 -4.68 -15.06 3.78
CA GLY A 24 -5.31 -14.63 2.52
C GLY A 24 -6.12 -13.33 2.63
N ILE A 25 -5.89 -12.51 3.65
CA ILE A 25 -6.55 -11.20 3.83
C ILE A 25 -5.63 -10.09 3.31
N LEU A 26 -6.17 -9.27 2.40
CA LEU A 26 -5.43 -8.16 1.84
C LEU A 26 -5.41 -6.98 2.82
N CYS A 27 -4.25 -6.77 3.46
CA CYS A 27 -4.03 -5.69 4.42
C CYS A 27 -3.07 -4.63 3.90
N LYS A 28 -3.35 -3.36 4.23
CA LYS A 28 -2.44 -2.24 3.99
C LYS A 28 -2.01 -1.65 5.33
N VAL A 29 -0.70 -1.53 5.54
CA VAL A 29 -0.13 -0.80 6.67
C VAL A 29 0.06 0.66 6.22
N SER A 30 -0.56 1.60 6.95
CA SER A 30 -0.35 3.02 6.73
C SER A 30 0.25 3.61 7.99
N ASP A 31 1.39 4.25 7.85
CA ASP A 31 1.98 5.03 8.93
C ASP A 31 1.37 6.44 8.92
N VAL A 32 0.89 6.92 10.07
CA VAL A 32 0.58 8.33 10.26
C VAL A 32 1.85 8.96 10.84
N ASN A 33 2.83 9.19 9.97
CA ASN A 33 3.95 10.03 10.33
C ASN A 33 3.40 11.45 10.42
N THR A 34 3.10 11.91 11.63
CA THR A 34 2.79 13.32 11.89
C THR A 34 4.06 14.09 11.52
N TYR A 35 4.10 14.56 10.26
CA TYR A 35 5.13 15.40 9.69
C TYR A 35 5.22 16.71 10.49
N ASN A 36 5.83 16.65 11.66
CA ASN A 36 6.28 17.80 12.41
C ASN A 36 7.81 17.78 12.32
N TYR A 37 8.32 18.57 11.39
CA TYR A 37 9.73 18.73 11.02
C TYR A 37 10.66 19.18 12.16
N TRP A 38 10.16 19.25 13.40
CA TRP A 38 10.86 19.75 14.59
C TRP A 38 10.66 18.88 15.84
N ALA A 39 9.88 17.79 15.78
CA ALA A 39 9.61 16.94 16.94
C ALA A 39 10.15 15.53 16.72
N ILE A 40 11.32 15.25 17.31
CA ILE A 40 11.75 13.90 17.66
C ILE A 40 10.83 13.42 18.78
N THR A 41 9.61 13.00 18.47
CA THR A 41 8.70 12.38 19.44
C THR A 41 8.20 11.07 18.85
N GLY A 42 8.77 9.97 19.34
CA GLY A 42 8.56 8.60 18.89
C GLY A 42 7.19 8.03 19.28
N VAL A 43 6.11 8.60 18.76
CA VAL A 43 4.80 7.95 18.71
C VAL A 43 4.39 7.91 17.25
N THR A 44 4.71 6.79 16.61
CA THR A 44 4.26 6.47 15.25
C THR A 44 2.99 5.65 15.40
N ASP A 45 1.83 6.30 15.27
CA ASP A 45 0.55 5.60 15.22
C ASP A 45 0.43 4.93 13.84
N VAL A 46 0.73 3.63 13.81
CA VAL A 46 0.67 2.84 12.58
C VAL A 46 -0.67 2.14 12.51
N ARG A 47 -1.40 2.37 11.42
CA ARG A 47 -2.75 1.83 11.22
C ARG A 47 -2.74 0.67 10.23
N VAL A 48 -3.39 -0.43 10.60
CA VAL A 48 -3.62 -1.56 9.69
C VAL A 48 -5.04 -1.48 9.14
N TRP A 49 -5.14 -1.53 7.82
CA TRP A 49 -6.40 -1.42 7.08
C TRP A 49 -6.66 -2.71 6.34
N VAL A 50 -7.90 -3.20 6.40
CA VAL A 50 -8.37 -4.24 5.48
C VAL A 50 -8.77 -3.55 4.18
N VAL A 51 -8.18 -3.96 3.07
CA VAL A 51 -8.40 -3.31 1.78
C VAL A 51 -9.79 -3.64 1.24
N LEU A 52 -10.18 -4.92 1.34
CA LEU A 52 -11.43 -5.47 0.82
C LEU A 52 -12.53 -5.50 1.88
N ASP A 53 -13.66 -4.87 1.59
CA ASP A 53 -14.72 -4.70 2.59
C ASP A 53 -15.39 -6.02 3.00
N HIS A 54 -15.40 -7.02 2.12
CA HIS A 54 -15.95 -8.35 2.41
C HIS A 54 -15.03 -9.21 3.29
N GLN A 55 -13.73 -8.92 3.32
CA GLN A 55 -12.77 -9.63 4.18
C GLN A 55 -12.70 -9.01 5.59
N TRP A 56 -13.39 -7.91 5.84
CA TRP A 56 -13.30 -7.20 7.11
C TRP A 56 -13.89 -7.98 8.29
N GLU A 57 -15.01 -8.68 8.07
CA GLU A 57 -15.61 -9.52 9.12
C GLU A 57 -14.71 -10.72 9.45
N ASP A 58 -14.12 -11.34 8.43
CA ASP A 58 -13.18 -12.45 8.60
C ASP A 58 -11.88 -11.99 9.29
N ALA A 59 -11.39 -10.78 8.97
CA ALA A 59 -10.24 -10.20 9.65
C ALA A 59 -10.50 -9.91 11.13
N GLN A 60 -11.70 -9.44 11.46
CA GLN A 60 -12.09 -9.22 12.85
C GLN A 60 -12.27 -10.54 13.61
N ALA A 61 -12.85 -11.55 12.95
CA ALA A 61 -13.00 -12.88 13.51
C ALA A 61 -11.62 -13.53 13.78
N LEU A 62 -10.68 -13.46 12.83
CA LEU A 62 -9.30 -13.94 13.01
C LEU A 62 -8.51 -13.24 14.12
N MET A 63 -8.83 -11.97 14.39
CA MET A 63 -8.24 -11.22 15.50
C MET A 63 -8.81 -11.65 16.86
N ALA A 64 -10.02 -12.23 16.89
CA ALA A 64 -10.69 -12.69 18.10
C ALA A 64 -10.49 -14.19 18.35
N ASP A 65 -10.34 -14.98 17.28
CA ASP A 65 -10.19 -16.42 17.26
C ASP A 65 -9.17 -16.81 16.17
N GLU A 66 -8.02 -17.34 16.59
CA GLU A 66 -6.92 -17.70 15.68
C GLU A 66 -7.28 -18.87 14.75
N ASP A 67 -8.28 -19.68 15.11
CA ASP A 67 -8.72 -20.85 14.33
C ASP A 67 -9.81 -20.50 13.30
N HIS A 68 -10.20 -19.22 13.17
CA HIS A 68 -11.22 -18.81 12.19
C HIS A 68 -10.73 -18.99 10.76
N VAL A 69 -11.43 -19.81 9.98
CA VAL A 69 -11.14 -20.00 8.55
C VAL A 69 -11.84 -18.90 7.73
N PRO A 70 -11.11 -18.05 7.00
CA PRO A 70 -11.71 -17.02 6.14
C PRO A 70 -12.61 -17.64 5.08
N ARG A 71 -13.73 -16.99 4.79
CA ARG A 71 -14.71 -17.54 3.83
C ARG A 71 -14.23 -17.43 2.39
N ASN A 72 -13.48 -16.37 2.09
CA ASN A 72 -12.89 -16.10 0.77
C ASN A 72 -11.44 -15.61 0.93
N PRO A 73 -10.50 -16.52 1.21
CA PRO A 73 -9.08 -16.17 1.23
C PRO A 73 -8.61 -15.89 -0.19
N LEU A 74 -7.84 -14.82 -0.36
CA LEU A 74 -7.10 -14.58 -1.60
C LEU A 74 -5.84 -15.46 -1.60
N PRO A 75 -5.50 -16.09 -2.75
CA PRO A 75 -4.25 -16.81 -2.86
C PRO A 75 -3.08 -15.82 -2.70
N SER A 76 -2.02 -16.26 -2.03
CA SER A 76 -0.87 -15.44 -1.67
C SER A 76 -0.16 -14.82 -2.88
N GLU A 77 -0.21 -15.49 -4.04
CA GLU A 77 0.29 -15.00 -5.33
C GLU A 77 -0.47 -13.75 -5.82
N ASP A 78 -1.80 -13.72 -5.69
CA ASP A 78 -2.63 -12.58 -6.09
C ASP A 78 -2.41 -11.40 -5.15
N ILE A 79 -2.21 -11.66 -3.86
CA ILE A 79 -1.87 -10.63 -2.86
C ILE A 79 -0.54 -9.98 -3.22
N ALA A 80 0.49 -10.78 -3.50
CA ALA A 80 1.81 -10.27 -3.89
C ALA A 80 1.74 -9.47 -5.21
N PHE A 81 0.96 -9.93 -6.19
CA PHE A 81 0.73 -9.20 -7.43
C PHE A 81 0.06 -7.84 -7.19
N LEU A 82 -1.00 -7.80 -6.39
CA LEU A 82 -1.72 -6.57 -6.06
C LEU A 82 -0.87 -5.58 -5.23
N GLU A 83 0.01 -6.08 -4.36
CA GLU A 83 0.96 -5.24 -3.62
C GLU A 83 2.08 -4.69 -4.51
N SER A 84 2.61 -5.50 -5.43
CA SER A 84 3.64 -5.10 -6.39
C SER A 84 3.15 -4.09 -7.44
N SER A 85 1.83 -4.06 -7.67
CA SER A 85 1.15 -3.12 -8.58
C SER A 85 1.07 -1.68 -8.04
N GLN A 86 1.79 -1.37 -6.95
CA GLN A 86 1.87 -0.03 -6.37
C GLN A 86 2.35 1.05 -7.36
N PRO A 87 2.00 2.34 -7.13
CA PRO A 87 2.07 3.43 -8.12
C PRO A 87 3.48 3.82 -8.62
N GLN A 88 4.55 3.19 -8.14
CA GLN A 88 5.91 3.45 -8.61
C GLN A 88 6.11 3.10 -10.10
N HIS A 89 5.43 2.06 -10.61
CA HIS A 89 5.43 1.77 -12.05
C HIS A 89 4.78 2.89 -12.86
N TYR A 90 3.75 3.53 -12.31
CA TYR A 90 3.07 4.65 -12.98
C TYR A 90 3.96 5.89 -13.08
N GLN A 91 4.76 6.17 -12.05
CA GLN A 91 5.69 7.30 -12.07
C GLN A 91 6.78 7.14 -13.13
N GLN A 92 7.34 5.93 -13.28
CA GLN A 92 8.36 5.65 -14.29
C GLN A 92 7.82 5.80 -15.72
N ILE A 93 6.61 5.29 -15.97
CA ILE A 93 5.94 5.43 -17.28
C ILE A 93 5.62 6.91 -17.55
N MET A 94 5.15 7.65 -16.55
CA MET A 94 4.86 9.08 -16.68
C MET A 94 6.11 9.90 -17.02
N TYR A 95 7.23 9.66 -16.34
CA TYR A 95 8.49 10.34 -16.67
C TYR A 95 9.01 10.00 -18.07
N ALA A 96 8.87 8.76 -18.51
CA ALA A 96 9.24 8.35 -19.87
C ALA A 96 8.40 9.09 -20.93
N CYS A 97 7.08 9.20 -20.72
CA CYS A 97 6.19 9.93 -21.62
C CYS A 97 6.51 11.44 -21.67
N ILE A 98 6.77 12.06 -20.51
CA ILE A 98 7.14 13.48 -20.45
C ILE A 98 8.48 13.73 -21.16
N GLY A 99 9.47 12.86 -20.97
CA GLY A 99 10.76 12.95 -21.64
C GLY A 99 10.65 12.83 -23.17
N LEU A 100 9.80 11.92 -23.65
CA LEU A 100 9.55 11.75 -25.09
C LEU A 100 8.86 12.99 -25.68
N LEU A 101 7.87 13.56 -24.98
CA LEU A 101 7.19 14.79 -25.39
C LEU A 101 8.16 15.98 -25.48
N ALA A 102 9.04 16.14 -24.49
CA ALA A 102 10.04 17.22 -24.48
C ALA A 102 11.02 17.11 -25.66
N LEU A 103 11.42 15.90 -26.04
CA LEU A 103 12.30 15.66 -27.18
C LEU A 103 11.62 16.00 -28.50
N VAL A 104 10.35 15.63 -28.68
CA VAL A 104 9.56 16.00 -29.87
C VAL A 104 9.43 17.51 -30.01
N VAL A 105 9.17 18.22 -28.90
CA VAL A 105 9.09 19.70 -28.92
C VAL A 105 10.44 20.32 -29.28
N LEU A 106 11.55 19.82 -28.75
CA LEU A 106 12.90 20.29 -29.10
C LEU A 106 13.22 20.10 -30.59
N VAL A 107 12.88 18.94 -31.15
CA VAL A 107 13.05 18.66 -32.58
C VAL A 107 12.20 19.60 -33.43
N LEU A 108 10.95 19.86 -33.04
CA LEU A 108 10.08 20.81 -33.73
C LEU A 108 10.65 22.23 -33.68
N ILE A 109 11.14 22.69 -32.53
CA ILE A 109 11.77 24.02 -32.41
C ILE A 109 13.00 24.12 -33.31
N ALA A 110 13.85 23.08 -33.34
CA ALA A 110 15.04 23.05 -34.19
C ALA A 110 14.70 23.08 -35.69
N LEU A 111 13.61 22.40 -36.11
CA LEU A 111 13.13 22.40 -37.48
C LEU A 111 12.45 23.71 -37.90
N PHE A 112 11.76 24.40 -36.98
CA PHE A 112 11.10 25.68 -37.27
C PHE A 112 12.04 26.88 -37.18
N ASN A 113 13.16 26.78 -36.46
CA ASN A 113 14.20 27.81 -36.37
C ASN A 113 15.36 27.60 -37.36
N SER A 114 15.33 26.56 -38.19
CA SER A 114 16.28 26.31 -39.29
C SER A 114 15.71 26.74 -40.64
#